data_AF-A0A7S0WF75-F1
#
_entry.id   AF-A0A7S0WF75-F1
#
_cell.length_a   1.000
_cell.length_b   1.000
_cell.length_c   1.000
_cell.angle_alpha   90.00
_cell.angle_beta   90.00
_cell.angle_gamma   90.00
#
_symmetry.space_group_name_H-M   'P 1'
#
loop_
_entity.id
_entity.type
_entity.pdbx_description
1 polymer ?
#
loop_
_entity_poly.entity_id
_entity_poly.type
_entity_poly.pdbx_seq_one_letter_code
_entity_poly.pdbx_strand_id
1 'polypeptide(L)'
;NWPRISRWARAHRKLFVASVGPGYNDTRIRPWNGAATTSRQSGKVYQDAWTAALDADAGAVSITSYNEWGEGTQIEPAASKQGARGGYQDYGGDPDLYLSLTKRMAERMYARRRDSTASETRNLSSRRDMTDEL
;
A
#
# COMPACT_ATOMS: atom_id res chain seq x y z
N ASN A 1 13.95 3.83 0.56
CA ASN A 1 13.86 5.18 1.16
C ASN A 1 12.89 5.31 2.33
N TRP A 2 11.72 4.63 2.32
CA TRP A 2 10.69 4.81 3.34
C TRP A 2 11.13 4.62 4.81
N PRO A 3 11.98 3.65 5.19
CA PRO A 3 12.42 3.56 6.58
C PRO A 3 13.14 4.82 7.08
N ARG A 4 13.91 5.48 6.21
CA ARG A 4 14.58 6.74 6.52
C ARG A 4 13.56 7.88 6.69
N ILE A 5 12.58 7.95 5.80
CA ILE A 5 11.54 8.99 5.81
C ILE A 5 10.66 8.84 7.07
N SER A 6 10.24 7.62 7.40
CA SER A 6 9.48 7.32 8.62
C SER A 6 10.25 7.73 9.88
N ARG A 7 11.54 7.36 9.99
CA ARG A 7 12.39 7.80 11.11
C ARG A 7 12.48 9.32 11.23
N TRP A 8 12.70 10.00 10.11
CA TRP A 8 12.74 11.46 10.10
C TRP A 8 11.40 12.06 10.54
N ALA A 9 10.28 11.57 10.01
CA ALA A 9 8.95 12.06 10.34
C ALA A 9 8.65 11.91 11.84
N ARG A 10 8.94 10.74 12.43
CA ARG A 10 8.76 10.49 13.87
C ARG A 10 9.60 11.45 14.72
N ALA A 11 10.89 11.63 14.38
CA ALA A 11 11.79 12.54 15.08
C ALA A 11 11.32 14.01 15.05
N HIS A 12 10.54 14.39 14.03
CA HIS A 12 10.05 15.75 13.83
C HIS A 12 8.55 15.90 14.09
N ARG A 13 7.90 14.92 14.74
CA ARG A 13 6.45 14.92 15.02
C ARG A 13 5.60 15.17 13.77
N LYS A 14 5.98 14.56 12.65
CA LYS A 14 5.24 14.57 11.38
C LYS A 14 4.63 13.22 11.10
N LEU A 15 3.52 13.23 10.36
CA LEU A 15 2.89 12.01 9.85
C LEU A 15 3.56 11.61 8.53
N PHE A 16 4.13 10.41 8.48
CA PHE A 16 4.53 9.80 7.21
C PHE A 16 3.37 8.98 6.63
N VAL A 17 2.93 9.36 5.44
CA VAL A 17 1.93 8.62 4.66
C VAL A 17 2.63 8.01 3.45
N ALA A 18 2.70 6.68 3.40
CA ALA A 18 3.27 5.98 2.24
C ALA A 18 2.20 5.86 1.14
N SER A 19 2.55 6.16 -0.10
CA SER A 19 1.68 5.92 -1.26
C SER A 19 2.04 4.60 -1.91
N VAL A 20 1.04 3.72 -2.07
CA VAL A 20 1.18 2.41 -2.71
C VAL A 20 0.29 2.33 -3.94
N GLY A 21 0.76 1.69 -5.00
CA GLY A 21 -0.01 1.51 -6.24
C GLY A 21 0.15 0.09 -6.79
N PRO A 22 -0.83 -0.40 -7.57
CA PRO A 22 -0.85 -1.77 -8.04
C PRO A 22 0.12 -2.05 -9.20
N GLY A 23 0.58 -0.99 -9.85
CA GLY A 23 1.42 -0.98 -11.06
C GLY A 23 1.27 0.38 -11.74
N TYR A 24 1.86 0.53 -12.92
CA TYR A 24 1.81 1.76 -13.70
C TYR A 24 1.95 1.45 -15.18
N ASN A 25 1.10 2.03 -16.03
CA ASN A 25 1.24 2.01 -17.47
C ASN A 25 0.38 3.12 -18.11
N ASP A 26 1.01 4.22 -18.51
CA ASP A 26 0.36 5.36 -19.18
C ASP A 26 0.66 5.42 -20.69
N THR A 27 1.28 4.38 -21.26
CA THR A 27 1.83 4.41 -22.63
C THR A 27 0.79 4.65 -23.72
N ARG A 28 -0.51 4.48 -23.44
CA ARG A 28 -1.58 4.83 -24.38
C ARG A 28 -1.78 6.33 -24.55
N ILE A 29 -1.55 7.12 -23.50
CA ILE A 29 -1.64 8.58 -23.53
C ILE A 29 -0.26 9.25 -23.55
N ARG A 30 0.79 8.56 -23.11
CA ARG A 30 2.19 9.00 -23.13
C ARG A 30 3.10 7.91 -23.72
N PRO A 31 3.09 7.68 -25.05
CA PRO A 31 3.84 6.58 -25.68
C PRO A 31 5.36 6.58 -25.42
N TRP A 32 5.92 7.74 -25.08
CA TRP A 32 7.33 7.93 -24.75
C TRP A 32 7.71 7.48 -23.32
N ASN A 33 6.73 7.20 -22.45
CA ASN A 33 6.96 6.94 -21.02
C ASN A 33 7.08 5.43 -20.67
N GLY A 34 7.40 4.59 -21.65
CA GLY A 34 7.49 3.14 -21.47
C GLY A 34 8.45 2.71 -20.34
N ALA A 35 9.52 3.48 -20.10
CA ALA A 35 10.49 3.21 -19.04
C ALA A 35 9.91 3.28 -17.61
N ALA A 36 8.81 4.01 -17.39
CA ALA A 36 8.13 4.10 -16.10
C ALA A 36 7.16 2.93 -15.86
N THR A 37 6.90 2.09 -16.88
CA THR A 37 5.93 1.01 -16.79
C THR A 37 6.33 0.01 -15.71
N THR A 38 5.41 -0.24 -14.79
CA THR A 38 5.56 -1.24 -13.74
C THR A 38 4.46 -2.27 -13.88
N SER A 39 4.84 -3.49 -14.27
CA SER A 39 3.90 -4.62 -14.36
C SER A 39 3.26 -4.89 -13.00
N ARG A 40 1.97 -5.25 -13.01
CA ARG A 40 1.26 -5.58 -11.77
C ARG A 40 1.65 -6.95 -11.19
N GLN A 41 2.27 -7.82 -12.01
CA GLN A 41 2.67 -9.20 -11.65
C GLN A 41 1.58 -9.94 -10.87
N SER A 42 0.35 -9.95 -11.39
CA SER A 42 -0.82 -10.57 -10.76
C SER A 42 -1.04 -10.16 -9.29
N GLY A 43 -0.78 -8.89 -8.98
CA GLY A 43 -0.95 -8.32 -7.64
C GLY A 43 0.28 -8.41 -6.73
N LYS A 44 1.38 -9.04 -7.15
CA LYS A 44 2.60 -9.15 -6.35
C LYS A 44 3.21 -7.78 -6.06
N VAL A 45 3.31 -6.91 -7.07
CA VAL A 45 3.88 -5.56 -6.91
C VAL A 45 3.11 -4.74 -5.86
N TYR A 46 1.78 -4.86 -5.87
CA TYR A 46 0.94 -4.18 -4.89
C TYR A 46 1.17 -4.68 -3.46
N GLN A 47 1.27 -6.00 -3.29
CA GLN A 47 1.53 -6.63 -1.99
C GLN A 47 2.92 -6.30 -1.45
N ASP A 48 3.93 -6.27 -2.32
CA ASP A 48 5.29 -5.88 -1.97
C ASP A 48 5.33 -4.41 -1.51
N ALA A 49 4.66 -3.50 -2.24
CA ALA A 49 4.58 -2.09 -1.87
C ALA A 49 3.86 -1.89 -0.53
N TRP A 50 2.73 -2.57 -0.30
CA TRP A 50 2.06 -2.55 1.01
C TRP A 50 2.94 -3.10 2.13
N THR A 51 3.62 -4.22 1.90
CA THR A 51 4.51 -4.83 2.90
C THR A 51 5.65 -3.87 3.24
N ALA A 52 6.28 -3.24 2.24
CA ALA A 52 7.32 -2.24 2.46
C ALA A 52 6.81 -1.00 3.23
N ALA A 53 5.56 -0.58 3.02
CA ALA A 53 4.96 0.52 3.76
C ALA A 53 4.73 0.16 5.24
N LEU A 54 4.27 -1.07 5.50
CA LEU A 54 4.14 -1.61 6.85
C LEU A 54 5.53 -1.72 7.51
N ASP A 55 6.50 -2.37 6.88
CA ASP A 55 7.84 -2.57 7.44
C ASP A 55 8.55 -1.25 7.73
N ALA A 56 8.27 -0.20 6.95
CA ALA A 56 8.74 1.16 7.19
C ALA A 56 8.03 1.88 8.35
N ASP A 57 7.07 1.25 9.03
CA ASP A 57 6.25 1.84 10.10
C ASP A 57 5.53 3.11 9.62
N ALA A 58 4.87 3.02 8.46
CA ALA A 58 4.09 4.14 7.92
C ALA A 58 2.89 4.48 8.84
N GLY A 59 2.75 5.78 9.14
CA GLY A 59 1.69 6.31 10.00
C GLY A 59 0.31 6.33 9.33
N ALA A 60 0.27 6.33 8.01
CA ALA A 60 -0.90 5.97 7.21
C ALA A 60 -0.44 5.42 5.84
N VAL A 61 -1.37 4.81 5.10
CA VAL A 61 -1.15 4.41 3.71
C VAL A 61 -2.19 5.10 2.84
N SER A 62 -1.74 5.66 1.73
CA SER A 62 -2.58 6.18 0.65
C SER A 62 -2.47 5.25 -0.56
N ILE A 63 -3.58 5.06 -1.27
CA ILE A 63 -3.61 4.21 -2.47
C ILE A 63 -3.60 5.11 -3.69
N THR A 64 -2.62 4.91 -4.56
CA THR A 64 -2.53 5.52 -5.88
C THR A 64 -2.87 4.44 -6.89
N SER A 65 -4.13 4.28 -7.28
CA SER A 65 -5.30 5.17 -7.14
C SER A 65 -6.58 4.34 -7.06
N TYR A 66 -7.74 4.95 -6.77
CA TYR A 66 -9.00 4.26 -7.04
C TYR A 66 -9.18 4.03 -8.55
N ASN A 67 -9.21 5.09 -9.36
CA ASN A 67 -9.63 5.05 -10.76
C ASN A 67 -8.83 5.96 -11.73
N GLU A 68 -7.52 6.16 -11.52
CA GLU A 68 -6.69 6.87 -12.51
C GLU A 68 -6.33 5.93 -13.68
N TRP A 69 -7.30 5.75 -14.58
CA TRP A 69 -7.21 4.86 -15.74
C TRP A 69 -6.19 5.34 -16.77
N GLY A 70 -5.93 6.66 -16.85
CA GLY A 70 -4.96 7.22 -17.77
C GLY A 70 -3.54 6.72 -17.52
N GLU A 71 -3.21 6.48 -16.24
CA GLU A 71 -1.89 6.01 -15.81
C GLU A 71 -1.84 4.51 -15.49
N GLY A 72 -2.98 3.83 -15.59
CA GLY A 72 -3.05 2.40 -15.29
C GLY A 72 -2.78 2.09 -13.81
N THR A 73 -3.04 3.01 -12.89
CA THR A 73 -2.81 2.87 -11.44
C THR A 73 -4.06 2.48 -10.65
N GLN A 74 -5.20 2.30 -11.32
CA GLN A 74 -6.50 2.01 -10.69
C GLN A 74 -6.54 0.67 -9.94
N ILE A 75 -7.26 0.64 -8.82
CA ILE A 75 -7.73 -0.58 -8.14
C ILE A 75 -9.20 -0.89 -8.45
N GLU A 76 -9.92 0.05 -9.09
CA GLU A 76 -11.26 -0.16 -9.61
C GLU A 76 -11.30 -1.42 -10.50
N PRO A 77 -12.38 -2.22 -10.46
CA PRO A 77 -12.45 -3.46 -11.22
C PRO A 77 -12.23 -3.28 -12.73
N ALA A 78 -11.40 -4.15 -13.31
CA ALA A 78 -11.11 -4.16 -14.74
C ALA A 78 -11.50 -5.50 -15.35
N ALA A 79 -12.45 -5.47 -16.28
CA ALA A 79 -12.85 -6.63 -17.06
C ALA A 79 -12.01 -6.74 -18.35
N SER A 80 -11.83 -7.98 -18.82
CA SER A 80 -11.19 -8.23 -20.11
C SER A 80 -12.02 -7.61 -21.24
N LYS A 81 -11.37 -6.85 -22.12
CA LYS A 81 -12.03 -6.20 -23.25
C LYS A 81 -11.11 -6.16 -24.47
N GLN A 82 -11.62 -6.66 -25.59
CA GLN A 82 -10.98 -6.49 -26.88
C GLN A 82 -11.27 -5.07 -27.41
N GLY A 83 -10.25 -4.44 -27.98
CA GLY A 83 -10.35 -3.08 -28.53
C GLY A 83 -9.97 -3.04 -30.01
N ALA A 84 -10.44 -2.01 -30.70
CA ALA A 84 -10.17 -1.80 -32.13
C ALA A 84 -8.68 -1.60 -32.47
N ARG A 85 -7.83 -1.29 -31.48
CA ARG A 85 -6.38 -1.09 -31.61
C ARG A 85 -5.57 -2.08 -30.75
N GLY A 86 -6.13 -3.26 -30.49
CA GLY A 86 -5.56 -4.29 -29.60
C GLY A 86 -6.33 -4.46 -28.29
N GLY A 87 -6.05 -5.57 -27.59
CA GLY A 87 -6.66 -5.87 -26.29
C GLY A 87 -6.30 -4.85 -25.21
N TYR A 88 -7.23 -4.59 -24.29
CA TYR A 88 -6.94 -3.88 -23.04
C TYR A 88 -6.23 -4.83 -22.07
N GLN A 89 -5.31 -4.31 -21.26
CA GLN A 89 -4.80 -5.05 -20.11
C GLN A 89 -5.92 -5.25 -19.10
N ASP A 90 -5.94 -6.42 -18.46
CA ASP A 90 -6.91 -6.79 -17.44
C ASP A 90 -6.19 -7.39 -16.22
N TYR A 91 -6.97 -7.96 -15.28
CA TYR A 91 -6.44 -8.50 -14.03
C TYR A 91 -6.20 -10.01 -14.07
N GLY A 92 -6.26 -10.64 -15.25
CA GLY A 92 -5.96 -12.07 -15.42
C GLY A 92 -7.04 -13.04 -14.95
N GLY A 93 -8.25 -12.55 -14.65
CA GLY A 93 -9.43 -13.39 -14.43
C GLY A 93 -10.44 -12.83 -13.42
N ASP A 94 -9.95 -12.25 -12.31
CA ASP A 94 -10.79 -11.66 -11.27
C ASP A 94 -10.78 -10.12 -11.36
N PRO A 95 -11.87 -9.46 -11.82
CA PRO A 95 -11.96 -8.01 -11.86
C PRO A 95 -11.80 -7.37 -10.47
N ASP A 96 -12.15 -8.05 -9.39
CA ASP A 96 -12.12 -7.52 -8.03
C ASP A 96 -10.80 -7.77 -7.29
N LEU A 97 -9.79 -8.35 -7.96
CA LEU A 97 -8.51 -8.73 -7.37
C LEU A 97 -7.90 -7.62 -6.50
N TYR A 98 -7.83 -6.39 -7.01
CA TYR A 98 -7.18 -5.28 -6.29
C TYR A 98 -8.01 -4.71 -5.15
N LEU A 99 -9.35 -4.81 -5.19
CA LEU A 99 -10.21 -4.50 -4.05
C LEU A 99 -10.00 -5.55 -2.94
N SER A 100 -9.98 -6.83 -3.30
CA SER A 100 -9.71 -7.94 -2.38
C SER A 100 -8.34 -7.86 -1.73
N LEU A 101 -7.30 -7.52 -2.50
CA LEU A 101 -5.96 -7.26 -1.97
C LEU A 101 -5.93 -6.04 -1.06
N THR A 102 -6.59 -4.95 -1.45
CA THR A 102 -6.67 -3.72 -0.63
C THR A 102 -7.30 -4.01 0.73
N LYS A 103 -8.43 -4.73 0.77
CA LYS A 103 -9.08 -5.15 2.02
C LYS A 103 -8.11 -5.94 2.91
N ARG A 104 -7.49 -6.97 2.35
CA ARG A 104 -6.54 -7.84 3.07
C ARG A 104 -5.37 -7.07 3.67
N MET A 105 -4.78 -6.14 2.91
CA MET A 105 -3.64 -5.35 3.39
C MET A 105 -4.06 -4.30 4.42
N ALA A 106 -5.25 -3.70 4.27
CA ALA A 106 -5.81 -2.80 5.27
C ALA A 106 -6.11 -3.53 6.60
N GLU A 107 -6.67 -4.74 6.54
CA GLU A 107 -6.87 -5.59 7.73
C GLU A 107 -5.54 -5.94 8.40
N ARG A 108 -4.50 -6.29 7.63
CA ARG A 108 -3.14 -6.54 8.15
C ARG A 108 -2.56 -5.30 8.84
N MET A 109 -2.73 -4.13 8.25
CA MET A 109 -2.28 -2.86 8.83
C MET A 109 -2.98 -2.59 10.17
N TYR A 110 -4.29 -2.80 10.21
CA TYR A 110 -5.10 -2.58 11.40
C TYR A 110 -4.76 -3.55 12.53
N ALA A 111 -4.57 -4.84 12.22
CA ALA A 111 -4.16 -5.85 13.19
C ALA A 111 -2.79 -5.49 13.83
N ARG A 112 -1.79 -5.17 13.01
CA ARG A 112 -0.45 -4.79 13.50
C ARG A 112 -0.47 -3.57 14.42
N ARG A 113 -1.36 -2.62 14.16
CA ARG A 113 -1.54 -1.44 15.04
C ARG A 113 -2.11 -1.83 16.38
N ARG A 114 -3.19 -2.63 16.42
CA ARG A 114 -3.76 -3.09 17.69
C ARG A 114 -2.73 -3.81 18.56
N ASP A 115 -1.96 -4.70 17.95
CA ASP A 115 -0.96 -5.48 18.69
C ASP A 115 0.12 -4.56 19.28
N SER A 116 0.55 -3.55 18.53
CA SER A 116 1.53 -2.56 18.98
C SER A 116 1.01 -1.75 20.18
N THR A 117 -0.23 -1.25 20.13
CA THR A 117 -0.84 -0.51 21.26
C THR A 117 -1.03 -1.38 22.49
N ALA A 118 -1.40 -2.66 22.30
CA ALA A 118 -1.56 -3.61 23.39
C ALA A 118 -0.23 -3.93 24.09
N SER A 119 0.85 -4.09 23.32
CA SER A 119 2.21 -4.30 23.85
C SER A 119 2.73 -3.07 24.62
N GLU A 120 2.52 -1.86 24.11
CA GLU A 120 2.89 -0.62 24.83
C GLU A 120 2.14 -0.50 26.16
N THR A 121 0.82 -0.75 26.16
CA THR A 121 -0.01 -0.67 27.37
C THR A 121 0.46 -1.66 28.45
N ARG A 122 0.79 -2.90 28.08
CA ARG A 122 1.33 -3.90 29.03
C ARG A 122 2.67 -3.47 29.61
N ASN A 123 3.57 -2.95 28.78
CA ASN A 123 4.88 -2.47 29.23
C ASN A 123 4.78 -1.26 30.17
N LEU A 124 3.80 -0.36 29.95
CA LEU A 124 3.55 0.75 30.89
C LEU A 124 2.97 0.27 32.22
N SER A 125 2.06 -0.72 32.21
CA SER A 125 1.48 -1.28 33.44
C SER A 125 2.56 -1.93 34.31
N SER A 126 3.39 -2.81 33.71
CA SER A 126 4.46 -3.51 34.44
C SER A 126 5.53 -2.58 35.01
N ARG A 127 5.76 -1.40 34.40
CA ARG A 127 6.68 -0.40 34.95
C ARG A 127 6.11 0.40 36.12
N ARG A 128 4.79 0.56 36.20
CA ARG A 128 4.12 1.23 37.33
C ARG A 128 4.09 0.33 38.56
N ASP A 129 3.79 -0.96 38.36
CA ASP A 129 3.80 -1.95 39.45
C ASP A 129 5.19 -2.08 40.10
N MET A 130 6.26 -1.84 39.34
CA MET A 130 7.65 -1.87 39.83
C MET A 130 8.08 -0.59 40.58
N THR A 131 7.34 0.52 40.46
CA THR A 131 7.65 1.77 41.16
C THR A 131 6.88 1.95 42.46
N ASP A 132 5.86 1.12 42.71
CA ASP A 132 5.05 1.13 43.94
C ASP A 132 5.57 0.14 45.01
N GLU A 133 6.67 -0.58 44.76
CA GLU A 133 7.35 -1.48 45.73
C GLU A 133 8.60 -0.86 46.41
N LEU A 134 8.76 0.48 46.37
CA LEU A 134 9.82 1.22 47.08
C LEU A 134 9.24 2.24 48.06
#